data_AF-A0AB37L623-F1
#
_entry.id   AF-A0AB37L623-F1
#
_cell.length_a   1.000
_cell.length_b   1.000
_cell.length_c   1.000
_cell.angle_alpha   90.00
_cell.angle_beta   90.00
_cell.angle_gamma   90.00
#
_symmetry.space_group_name_H-M   'P 1'
#
loop_
_entity.id
_entity.type
_entity.pdbx_description
1 polymer ?
#
loop_
_entity_poly.entity_id
_entity_poly.type
_entity_poly.pdbx_seq_one_letter_code
_entity_poly.pdbx_strand_id
1 'polypeptide(L)' 'CGNCARHCPTGAIQMVPSIPEDKDSPKIPVINVERCIGCGACENLCPARPFSAIYVEGHERHRII' A
#
# COMPACT_ATOMS: atom_id res chain seq x y z
N CYS A 1 6.03 -8.11 -4.06
CA CYS A 1 7.09 -7.33 -4.76
C CYS A 1 7.63 -6.14 -3.94
N GLY A 2 6.86 -5.56 -3.01
CA GLY A 2 7.35 -4.49 -2.13
C GLY A 2 7.49 -3.11 -2.79
N ASN A 3 6.99 -2.93 -4.02
CA ASN A 3 7.08 -1.65 -4.72
C ASN A 3 6.30 -0.54 -4.00
N CYS A 4 5.16 -0.88 -3.39
CA CYS A 4 4.34 0.06 -2.63
C CYS A 4 5.15 0.73 -1.50
N ALA A 5 5.91 -0.04 -0.73
CA ALA A 5 6.79 0.48 0.31
C ALA A 5 7.93 1.34 -0.26
N ARG A 6 8.58 0.89 -1.34
CA ARG A 6 9.72 1.62 -1.95
C ARG A 6 9.34 2.96 -2.58
N HIS A 7 8.11 3.09 -3.07
CA HIS A 7 7.65 4.29 -3.79
C HIS A 7 6.71 5.16 -2.95
N CYS A 8 6.45 4.79 -1.70
CA CYS A 8 5.61 5.59 -0.82
C CYS A 8 6.36 6.88 -0.43
N PRO A 9 5.89 8.07 -0.84
CA PRO A 9 6.62 9.32 -0.61
C PRO A 9 6.72 9.70 0.87
N THR A 10 5.81 9.20 1.71
CA THR A 10 5.78 9.48 3.14
C THR A 10 6.35 8.34 3.99
N GLY A 11 6.79 7.24 3.35
CA GLY A 11 7.25 6.05 4.05
C GLY A 11 6.18 5.41 4.94
N ALA A 12 4.90 5.53 4.58
CA ALA A 12 3.78 5.03 5.37
C ALA A 12 3.59 3.50 5.32
N ILE A 13 4.31 2.79 4.45
CA ILE A 13 4.08 1.38 4.17
C ILE A 13 5.29 0.54 4.60
N GLN A 14 5.05 -0.50 5.39
CA GLN A 14 6.04 -1.49 5.80
C GLN A 14 5.67 -2.88 5.28
N MET A 15 6.67 -3.68 4.87
CA MET A 15 6.45 -5.06 4.44
C MET A 15 6.78 -6.01 5.60
N VAL A 16 5.77 -6.66 6.17
CA VAL A 16 5.90 -7.58 7.31
C VAL A 16 5.53 -9.00 6.91
N PRO A 17 6.07 -10.05 7.55
CA PRO A 17 5.62 -11.43 7.33
C PRO A 17 4.11 -11.55 7.57
N SER A 18 3.40 -12.29 6.72
CA SER A 18 1.95 -12.51 6.89
C SER A 18 1.63 -13.36 8.10
N ILE A 19 2.56 -14.24 8.49
CA ILE A 19 2.49 -15.04 9.70
C ILE A 19 3.59 -14.53 10.64
N PRO A 20 3.26 -13.90 11.78
CA PRO A 20 4.24 -13.22 12.64
C PRO A 20 5.42 -14.08 13.10
N GLU A 21 5.18 -15.37 13.30
CA GLU A 21 6.16 -16.33 13.83
C GLU A 21 6.96 -17.03 12.73
N ASP A 22 6.53 -16.92 11.47
CA ASP A 22 7.16 -17.54 10.32
C ASP A 22 7.78 -16.46 9.42
N LYS A 23 9.10 -16.34 9.48
CA LYS A 23 9.89 -15.36 8.71
C LYS A 23 9.93 -15.68 7.21
N ASP A 24 9.67 -16.91 6.81
CA ASP A 24 9.65 -17.36 5.43
C ASP A 24 8.26 -17.16 4.79
N SER A 25 7.26 -16.83 5.61
CA SER A 25 5.93 -16.49 5.11
C SER A 25 5.95 -15.28 4.17
N PRO A 26 5.01 -15.23 3.19
CA PRO A 26 4.92 -14.10 2.26
C PRO A 26 4.78 -12.77 3.01
N LYS A 27 5.48 -11.74 2.54
CA LYS A 27 5.35 -10.41 3.14
C LYS A 27 4.11 -9.68 2.61
N ILE A 28 3.34 -9.10 3.53
CA ILE A 28 2.19 -8.25 3.25
C ILE A 28 2.48 -6.79 3.64
N PRO A 29 1.85 -5.82 2.97
CA PRO A 29 1.98 -4.42 3.35
C PRO A 29 1.14 -4.11 4.60
N VAL A 30 1.72 -3.38 5.54
CA VAL A 30 1.03 -2.73 6.66
C VAL A 30 1.18 -1.23 6.50
N ILE A 31 0.09 -0.49 6.69
CA ILE A 31 0.00 0.94 6.39
C ILE A 31 -0.17 1.71 7.70
N ASN A 32 0.69 2.70 7.93
CA ASN A 32 0.49 3.71 8.94
C ASN A 32 -0.41 4.82 8.36
N VAL A 33 -1.69 4.80 8.75
CA VAL A 33 -2.71 5.73 8.23
C VAL A 33 -2.45 7.18 8.59
N GLU A 34 -1.84 7.46 9.74
CA GLU A 34 -1.47 8.83 10.17
C GLU A 34 -0.41 9.45 9.25
N ARG A 35 0.42 8.63 8.61
CA ARG A 35 1.43 9.07 7.63
C ARG A 35 0.95 8.97 6.19
N CYS A 36 -0.18 8.31 5.95
CA CYS A 36 -0.70 8.08 4.62
C CYS A 36 -1.42 9.34 4.12
N ILE A 37 -0.99 9.87 2.98
CA ILE A 37 -1.60 11.07 2.37
C ILE A 37 -2.63 10.74 1.28
N GLY A 38 -3.02 9.47 1.13
CA GLY A 38 -4.05 9.06 0.17
C GLY A 38 -3.70 9.28 -1.32
N CYS A 39 -2.42 9.32 -1.69
CA CYS A 39 -1.99 9.66 -3.06
C CYS A 39 -2.26 8.59 -4.15
N GLY A 40 -2.65 7.37 -3.78
CA GLY A 40 -2.97 6.29 -4.75
C GLY A 40 -1.77 5.65 -5.47
N ALA A 41 -0.54 6.15 -5.29
CA ALA A 41 0.64 5.63 -6.00
C ALA A 41 0.86 4.12 -5.77
N CYS A 42 0.69 3.66 -4.52
CA CYS A 42 0.86 2.26 -4.14
C CYS A 42 -0.13 1.30 -4.83
N GLU A 43 -1.35 1.77 -5.07
CA GLU A 43 -2.39 1.03 -5.78
C GLU A 43 -2.08 0.99 -7.27
N ASN A 44 -1.79 2.14 -7.89
CA ASN A 44 -1.53 2.25 -9.33
C ASN A 44 -0.32 1.44 -9.79
N LEU A 45 0.76 1.44 -9.00
CA LEU A 45 2.00 0.72 -9.33
C LEU A 45 1.92 -0.79 -9.06
N CYS A 46 0.88 -1.26 -8.37
CA CYS A 46 0.79 -2.66 -7.97
C CYS A 46 0.71 -3.52 -9.24
N PRO A 47 1.57 -4.54 -9.43
CA PRO A 47 1.47 -5.43 -10.59
C PRO A 47 0.40 -6.51 -10.42
N ALA A 48 -0.15 -6.70 -9.22
CA ALA A 48 -1.15 -7.71 -8.94
C ALA A 48 -2.45 -7.38 -9.69
N ARG A 49 -3.02 -8.38 -10.36
CA ARG A 49 -4.27 -8.28 -11.13
C ARG A 49 -5.12 -9.52 -10.84
N PRO A 50 -6.47 -9.40 -10.86
CA PRO A 50 -7.24 -8.20 -11.18
C PRO A 50 -7.31 -7.16 -10.04
N PHE A 51 -6.93 -7.56 -8.82
CA PHE A 51 -6.96 -6.70 -7.65
C PHE A 51 -5.56 -6.28 -7.22
N SER A 52 -5.40 -5.00 -6.92
CA SER A 52 -4.21 -4.47 -6.25
C SER A 52 -4.16 -4.90 -4.79
N ALA A 53 -2.96 -5.03 -4.23
CA ALA A 53 -2.78 -5.41 -2.82
C ALA A 53 -3.22 -4.32 -1.82
N ILE A 54 -3.34 -3.08 -2.28
CA ILE A 54 -3.79 -1.92 -1.51
C ILE A 54 -4.78 -1.18 -2.40
N TYR A 55 -5.88 -0.73 -1.81
CA TYR A 55 -6.86 0.14 -2.43
C TYR A 55 -6.89 1.47 -1.67
N VAL A 56 -6.92 2.59 -2.39
CA VAL A 56 -6.95 3.93 -1.80
C VAL A 56 -8.29 4.59 -2.10
N GLU A 57 -9.05 4.90 -1.05
CA GLU A 57 -10.27 5.69 -1.18
C GLU A 57 -9.92 7.16 -1.37
N GLY A 58 -10.07 7.67 -2.60
CA GLY A 58 -9.90 9.08 -2.88
C GLY A 58 -11.00 9.94 -2.24
N HIS A 59 -10.63 11.09 -1.65
CA HIS A 59 -11.59 12.04 -1.12
C HIS A 59 -12.52 12.60 -2.21
N GLU A 60 -13.82 12.65 -1.93
CA GLU A 60 -14.88 13.08 -2.88
C GLU A 60 -14.64 14.48 -3.45
N ARG A 61 -14.00 15.39 -2.70
CA ARG A 61 -13.68 16.75 -3.15
C ARG A 61 -12.75 16.81 -4.37
N HIS A 62 -11.95 15.79 -4.63
CA HIS A 62 -11.10 15.71 -5.83
C HIS A 62 -11.76 14.92 -6.99
N ARG A 63 -12.99 14.40 -6.81
CA ARG A 63 -13.76 13.73 -7.87
C ARG A 63 -14.56 14.70 -8.74
N ILE A 64 -14.71 15.94 -8.32
CA ILE A 64 -15.47 16.97 -9.03
C ILE A 64 -14.45 17.96 -9.59
N ILE A 65 -14.18 17.86 -10.90
CA ILE A 65 -13.45 18.86 -11.69
C ILE A 65 -14.46 19.48 -12.64
#